data_AF-A0A956YEC6-F1
#
_entry.id   AF-A0A956YEC6-F1
#
_cell.length_a   1.000
_cell.length_b   1.000
_cell.length_c   1.000
_cell.angle_alpha   90.00
_cell.angle_beta   90.00
_cell.angle_gamma   90.00
#
_symmetry.space_group_name_H-M   'P 1'
#
loop_
_entity.id
_entity.type
_entity.pdbx_description
1 polymer ?
#
loop_
_entity_poly.entity_id
_entity_poly.type
_entity_poly.pdbx_seq_one_letter_code
_entity_poly.pdbx_strand_id
1 'polypeptide(L)'
;MATANDLIRVYLEVGDKKTFAVALDWPGWARSGRDEDSALQALYDYGPRYERALKWTPLGFKAPSDISAFEVVEILPGTTT
;
A
#
# COMPACT_ATOMS: atom_id res chain seq x y z
N MET A 1 -7.23 -14.41 19.09
CA MET A 1 -5.97 -14.94 18.53
C MET A 1 -5.78 -14.28 17.16
N ALA A 2 -4.93 -13.26 17.07
CA ALA A 2 -4.54 -12.67 15.80
C ALA A 2 -3.30 -13.44 15.32
N THR A 3 -3.49 -14.32 14.36
CA THR A 3 -2.41 -15.08 13.71
C THR A 3 -2.36 -14.65 12.26
N ALA A 4 -1.60 -13.59 11.99
CA ALA A 4 -1.00 -13.27 10.70
C ALA A 4 -0.14 -12.03 10.94
N ASN A 5 1.17 -12.19 10.75
CA ASN A 5 2.16 -11.19 10.35
C ASN A 5 1.67 -9.72 10.31
N ASP A 6 2.30 -8.81 11.07
CA ASP A 6 2.06 -7.34 11.06
C ASP A 6 2.30 -6.66 9.69
N LEU A 7 2.47 -7.45 8.61
CA LEU A 7 2.70 -6.94 7.26
C LEU A 7 1.40 -6.50 6.61
N ILE A 8 1.50 -5.40 5.89
CA ILE A 8 0.42 -4.86 5.07
C ILE A 8 0.52 -5.52 3.71
N ARG A 9 -0.52 -6.27 3.34
CA ARG A 9 -0.60 -6.92 2.03
C ARG A 9 -0.87 -5.89 0.94
N VAL A 10 -0.01 -5.87 -0.05
CA VAL A 10 -0.03 -4.93 -1.18
C VAL A 10 -0.04 -5.72 -2.48
N TYR A 11 -0.82 -5.26 -3.46
CA TYR A 11 -0.64 -5.67 -4.85
C TYR A 11 -0.04 -4.53 -5.66
N LEU A 12 0.72 -4.90 -6.70
CA LEU A 12 1.28 -3.98 -7.66
C LEU A 12 0.56 -4.11 -9.00
N GLU A 13 0.13 -2.99 -9.57
CA GLU A 13 -0.35 -2.92 -10.95
C GLU A 13 0.70 -2.17 -11.78
N VAL A 14 1.43 -2.91 -12.62
CA VAL A 14 2.59 -2.43 -13.37
C VAL A 14 2.17 -2.09 -14.79
N GLY A 15 2.06 -0.80 -15.10
CA GLY A 15 1.81 -0.32 -16.46
C GLY A 15 3.05 0.31 -17.10
N ASP A 16 2.99 0.57 -18.40
CA ASP A 16 4.13 1.04 -19.21
C ASP A 16 4.78 2.35 -18.73
N LYS A 17 4.03 3.21 -18.02
CA LYS A 17 4.48 4.54 -17.58
C LYS A 17 4.60 4.69 -16.07
N LYS A 18 3.92 3.84 -15.32
CA LYS A 18 3.83 3.91 -13.85
C LYS A 18 3.32 2.60 -13.27
N THR A 19 3.71 2.37 -12.04
CA THR A 19 3.21 1.28 -11.21
C THR A 19 2.31 1.83 -10.12
N PHE A 20 1.24 1.13 -9.77
CA PHE A 20 0.43 1.42 -8.59
C PHE A 20 0.65 0.38 -7.52
N ALA A 21 0.91 0.82 -6.28
CA ALA A 21 0.90 -0.01 -5.09
C ALA A 21 -0.40 0.24 -4.32
N VAL A 22 -1.12 -0.83 -4.00
CA VAL A 22 -2.45 -0.75 -3.38
C VAL A 22 -2.53 -1.70 -2.19
N ALA A 23 -2.89 -1.18 -1.03
CA ALA A 23 -3.07 -1.98 0.18
C ALA A 23 -4.43 -2.69 0.16
N LEU A 24 -4.43 -4.02 0.22
CA LEU A 24 -5.63 -4.85 0.09
C LEU A 24 -6.60 -4.68 1.26
N ASP A 25 -6.06 -4.65 2.48
CA ASP A 25 -6.85 -4.57 3.72
C ASP A 25 -7.23 -3.13 4.11
N TRP A 26 -6.74 -2.15 3.35
CA TRP A 26 -6.90 -0.72 3.64
C TRP A 26 -7.47 0.03 2.43
N PRO A 27 -8.80 -0.07 2.20
CA PRO A 27 -9.45 0.49 1.04
C PRO A 27 -9.12 1.98 0.82
N GLY A 28 -8.86 2.34 -0.44
CA GLY A 28 -8.52 3.70 -0.83
C GLY A 28 -7.07 4.12 -0.56
N TRP A 29 -6.25 3.27 0.11
CA TRP A 29 -4.83 3.51 0.26
C TRP A 29 -4.05 2.92 -0.91
N ALA A 30 -3.82 3.76 -1.93
CA ALA A 30 -3.11 3.40 -3.15
C ALA A 30 -2.20 4.54 -3.59
N ARG A 31 -0.97 4.27 -4.05
CA ARG A 31 -0.06 5.29 -4.59
C ARG A 31 0.64 4.80 -5.84
N SER A 32 0.97 5.74 -6.72
CA SER A 32 1.67 5.45 -7.97
C SER A 32 3.10 5.93 -7.93
N GLY A 33 4.01 5.14 -8.50
CA GLY A 33 5.41 5.48 -8.76
C GLY A 33 5.76 5.27 -10.23
N ARG A 34 6.97 5.63 -10.62
CA ARG A 34 7.50 5.34 -11.98
C ARG A 34 7.75 3.84 -12.17
N ASP A 35 8.02 3.15 -11.09
CA ASP A 35 8.36 1.73 -10.97
C ASP A 35 7.79 1.19 -9.63
N GLU A 36 8.01 -0.10 -9.38
CA GLU A 36 7.53 -0.81 -8.19
C GLU A 36 8.06 -0.18 -6.90
N ASP A 37 9.37 0.05 -6.81
CA ASP A 37 10.03 0.61 -5.63
C ASP A 37 9.51 2.01 -5.29
N SER A 38 9.41 2.89 -6.29
CA SER A 38 8.88 4.24 -6.08
C SER A 38 7.39 4.25 -5.76
N ALA A 39 6.61 3.26 -6.22
CA ALA A 39 5.21 3.11 -5.86
C ALA A 39 5.04 2.68 -4.39
N LEU A 40 5.84 1.71 -3.94
CA LEU A 40 5.89 1.29 -2.54
C LEU A 40 6.38 2.41 -1.62
N GLN A 41 7.42 3.15 -2.03
CA GLN A 41 7.91 4.31 -1.27
C GLN A 41 6.82 5.39 -1.15
N ALA A 42 6.13 5.70 -2.24
CA ALA A 42 5.03 6.66 -2.20
C ALA A 42 3.87 6.19 -1.31
N LEU A 43 3.58 4.89 -1.29
CA LEU A 43 2.57 4.29 -0.41
C LEU A 43 2.96 4.45 1.07
N TYR A 44 4.22 4.13 1.41
CA TYR A 44 4.83 4.30 2.73
C TYR A 44 4.76 5.77 3.19
N ASP A 45 5.26 6.70 2.36
CA ASP A 45 5.29 8.13 2.66
C ASP A 45 3.89 8.70 2.91
N TYR A 46 2.86 8.12 2.26
CA TYR A 46 1.47 8.53 2.48
C TYR A 46 0.84 7.92 3.74
N GLY A 47 1.43 6.86 4.31
CA GLY A 47 0.94 6.15 5.49
C GLY A 47 0.49 7.07 6.63
N PRO A 48 1.31 8.04 7.10
CA PRO A 48 0.94 8.95 8.19
C PRO A 48 -0.31 9.80 7.88
N ARG A 49 -0.52 10.16 6.60
CA ARG A 49 -1.71 10.91 6.19
C ARG A 49 -2.95 10.01 6.19
N TYR A 50 -2.82 8.76 5.78
CA TYR A 50 -3.90 7.78 5.83
C TYR A 50 -4.28 7.46 7.29
N GLU A 51 -3.30 7.27 8.17
CA GLU A 51 -3.52 7.10 9.61
C GLU A 51 -4.31 8.24 10.23
N ARG A 52 -3.93 9.49 9.92
CA ARG A 52 -4.66 10.65 10.42
C ARG A 52 -6.11 10.69 9.93
N ALA A 53 -6.40 10.20 8.71
CA ALA A 53 -7.75 10.13 8.19
C ALA A 53 -8.61 9.08 8.91
N LEU A 54 -8.00 7.98 9.35
CA LEU A 54 -8.68 6.90 10.06
C LEU A 54 -8.73 7.06 11.58
N LYS A 55 -8.05 8.08 12.14
CA LYS A 55 -7.92 8.33 13.59
C LYS A 55 -9.23 8.25 14.39
N TRP A 56 -10.34 8.67 13.79
CA TRP A 56 -11.66 8.73 14.46
C TRP A 56 -12.54 7.52 14.17
N THR A 57 -11.99 6.50 13.50
CA THR A 57 -12.68 5.24 13.19
C THR A 57 -12.19 4.15 14.15
N PRO A 58 -12.99 3.10 14.39
CA PRO A 58 -12.57 1.95 15.20
C PRO A 58 -11.56 1.03 14.49
N LEU A 59 -11.13 1.37 13.26
CA LEU A 59 -10.28 0.50 12.44
C LEU A 59 -8.83 0.37 12.96
N GLY A 60 -8.37 1.31 13.78
CA GLY A 60 -7.08 1.18 14.48
C GLY A 60 -5.85 1.09 13.58
N PHE A 61 -5.93 1.60 12.34
CA PHE A 61 -4.79 1.65 11.42
C PHE A 61 -3.59 2.36 12.05
N LYS A 62 -2.40 1.80 11.84
CA LYS A 62 -1.12 2.44 12.17
C LYS A 62 -0.25 2.46 10.92
N ALA A 63 0.35 3.61 10.63
CA ALA A 63 1.31 3.68 9.54
C ALA A 63 2.51 2.75 9.83
N PRO A 64 3.00 2.01 8.83
CA PRO A 64 4.19 1.20 8.99
C PRO A 64 5.40 2.08 9.32
N SER A 65 6.31 1.58 10.16
CA SER A 65 7.54 2.28 10.52
C SER A 65 8.69 2.06 9.54
N ASP A 66 8.57 1.07 8.65
CA ASP A 66 9.54 0.73 7.61
C ASP A 66 8.80 0.26 6.35
N ILE A 67 9.40 0.47 5.18
CA ILE A 67 8.88 0.01 3.90
C ILE A 67 8.83 -1.53 3.80
N SER A 68 9.69 -2.23 4.54
CA SER A 68 9.71 -3.70 4.64
C SER A 68 8.45 -4.28 5.28
N ALA A 69 7.57 -3.42 5.83
CA ALA A 69 6.26 -3.83 6.32
C ALA A 69 5.27 -4.15 5.20
N PHE A 70 5.58 -3.82 3.94
CA PHE A 70 4.74 -4.20 2.80
C PHE A 70 5.09 -5.60 2.30
N GLU A 71 4.07 -6.46 2.28
CA GLU A 71 4.13 -7.77 1.66
C GLU A 71 3.49 -7.68 0.28
N VAL A 72 4.29 -7.72 -0.78
CA VAL A 72 3.77 -7.79 -2.15
C VAL A 72 3.24 -9.19 -2.39
N VAL A 73 1.92 -9.34 -2.41
CA VAL A 73 1.26 -10.64 -2.58
C VAL A 73 0.92 -10.95 -4.03
N GLU A 74 0.86 -9.93 -4.89
CA GLU A 74 0.49 -10.08 -6.30
C GLU A 74 1.07 -8.94 -7.15
N ILE A 75 1.47 -9.26 -8.38
CA ILE A 75 1.89 -8.30 -9.41
C ILE A 75 1.03 -8.54 -10.65
N LEU A 76 0.33 -7.50 -11.09
CA LEU A 76 -0.60 -7.51 -12.20
C LEU A 76 -0.13 -6.59 -13.33
N PRO A 77 -0.33 -6.96 -14.60
CA PRO A 77 -0.10 -6.05 -15.72
C PRO A 77 -1.17 -4.94 -15.71
N GLY A 78 -0.73 -3.70 -15.73
CA GLY A 78 -1.61 -2.54 -15.88
C GLY A 78 -2.12 -2.45 -17.32
N THR A 79 -3.44 -2.39 -17.48
CA THR A 79 -4.06 -2.21 -18.80
C THR A 79 -4.28 -0.74 -19.08
N THR A 80 -3.82 -0.24 -20.23
CA THR A 80 -4.18 1.10 -20.70
C THR A 80 -5.65 1.09 -21.08
N THR A 81 -6.50 1.76 -20.28
CA THR A 81 -7.88 2.10 -20.68
C THR A 81 -7.90 3.51 -21.26
#